data_AF-L7UAM8-F1
#
_entry.id   AF-L7UAM8-F1
#
_cell.length_a   1.000
_cell.length_b   1.000
_cell.length_c   1.000
_cell.angle_alpha   90.00
_cell.angle_beta   90.00
_cell.angle_gamma   90.00
#
_symmetry.space_group_name_H-M   'P 1'
#
loop_
_entity.id
_entity.type
_entity.pdbx_description
1 polymer ?
#
loop_
_entity_poly.entity_id
_entity_poly.type
_entity_poly.pdbx_seq_one_letter_code
_entity_poly.pdbx_strand_id
1 'polypeptide(L)'
;MGRKRGSYEDKPWMHKPRAFGNYGPTRPKAIFFDVDDTLVDRTGAFARYFEALMARFPSVFPEHRRAEDFATIQSFDGRGGRDRDAFCLDVTKTFPMGISAKELWTDFRMTLPGLVGTDAKLVEWVSALAKRHPVVTVSNGFAGTQRMKLLRAGLYHAVPEGFFSSEVGVEKPDPRIFLAALEHVRREPSEVLHVGDDPERDIVGAAKVGITTCWVSHGRPWPAALPPPTFTVERITSRVEDFAQVLSTWT
;
A
#
# COMPACT_ATOMS: atom_id res chain seq x y z
N MET A 1 -25.13 -29.99 7.08
CA MET A 1 -23.98 -30.33 6.22
C MET A 1 -23.08 -29.12 6.09
N GLY A 2 -21.96 -29.09 6.81
CA GLY A 2 -21.01 -27.98 6.78
C GLY A 2 -20.28 -27.93 5.44
N ARG A 3 -20.35 -26.80 4.74
CA ARG A 3 -19.46 -26.53 3.61
C ARG A 3 -18.03 -26.50 4.14
N LYS A 4 -17.20 -27.46 3.73
CA LYS A 4 -15.74 -27.34 3.84
C LYS A 4 -15.36 -26.05 3.12
N ARG A 5 -14.92 -25.03 3.87
CA ARG A 5 -14.20 -23.90 3.25
C ARG A 5 -12.95 -24.51 2.63
N GLY A 6 -12.76 -24.37 1.33
CA GLY A 6 -11.46 -24.69 0.72
C GLY A 6 -10.38 -23.94 1.49
N SER A 7 -9.22 -24.57 1.69
CA SER A 7 -8.12 -23.87 2.36
C SER A 7 -7.77 -22.65 1.53
N TYR A 8 -7.33 -21.57 2.18
CA TYR A 8 -6.94 -20.37 1.47
C TYR A 8 -5.84 -20.68 0.42
N GLU A 9 -5.02 -21.70 0.68
CA GLU A 9 -3.99 -22.29 -0.20
C GLU A 9 -4.51 -22.78 -1.59
N ASP A 10 -5.82 -23.01 -1.77
CA ASP A 10 -6.38 -23.50 -3.04
C ASP A 10 -6.74 -22.38 -4.05
N LYS A 11 -6.50 -21.11 -3.73
CA LYS A 11 -6.88 -19.98 -4.60
C LYS A 11 -5.91 -19.81 -5.80
N PRO A 12 -6.41 -19.55 -7.02
CA PRO A 12 -5.60 -19.53 -8.25
C PRO A 12 -4.57 -18.38 -8.33
N TRP A 13 -4.72 -17.34 -7.51
CA TRP A 13 -3.81 -16.21 -7.42
C TRP A 13 -2.77 -16.35 -6.29
N MET A 14 -2.84 -17.42 -5.52
CA MET A 14 -1.86 -17.72 -4.48
C MET A 14 -0.72 -18.56 -5.05
N HIS A 15 0.50 -18.08 -4.83
CA HIS A 15 1.69 -18.89 -5.06
C HIS A 15 1.80 -19.94 -3.95
N LYS A 16 2.27 -21.15 -4.30
CA LYS A 16 2.56 -22.17 -3.30
C LYS A 16 3.48 -21.58 -2.23
N PRO A 17 3.22 -21.78 -0.93
CA PRO A 17 4.07 -21.27 0.13
C PRO A 17 5.52 -21.70 -0.12
N ARG A 18 6.45 -20.74 -0.15
CA ARG A 18 7.88 -21.11 -0.10
C ARG A 18 8.14 -21.79 1.24
N ALA A 19 9.02 -22.77 1.26
CA ALA A 19 9.44 -23.38 2.52
C ALA A 19 10.24 -22.34 3.33
N PHE A 20 9.58 -21.71 4.30
CA PHE A 20 10.21 -20.73 5.17
C PHE A 20 10.89 -21.45 6.34
N GLY A 21 12.23 -21.46 6.35
CA GLY A 21 13.04 -22.13 7.37
C GLY A 21 12.84 -21.57 8.78
N ASN A 22 13.46 -22.22 9.79
CA ASN A 22 13.43 -21.74 11.17
C ASN A 22 14.50 -20.64 11.33
N TYR A 23 14.10 -19.37 11.42
CA TYR A 23 15.00 -18.20 11.35
C TYR A 23 15.70 -17.82 12.67
N GLY A 24 15.94 -18.78 13.57
CA GLY A 24 16.56 -18.50 14.88
C GLY A 24 15.68 -17.66 15.82
N PRO A 25 16.24 -17.12 16.92
CA PRO A 25 15.48 -16.36 17.92
C PRO A 25 15.15 -14.92 17.47
N THR A 26 15.77 -14.43 16.40
CA THR A 26 15.73 -13.01 16.05
C THR A 26 14.44 -12.59 15.36
N ARG A 27 13.98 -11.37 15.62
CA ARG A 27 12.82 -10.77 14.94
C ARG A 27 13.25 -9.76 13.86
N PRO A 28 12.38 -9.39 12.90
CA PRO A 28 11.17 -10.12 12.47
C PRO A 28 11.50 -11.49 11.87
N LYS A 29 10.57 -12.45 11.98
CA LYS A 29 10.60 -13.69 11.18
C LYS A 29 9.83 -13.60 9.87
N ALA A 30 9.01 -12.56 9.68
CA ALA A 30 8.40 -12.17 8.41
C ALA A 30 8.06 -10.67 8.42
N ILE A 31 7.94 -10.07 7.24
CA ILE A 31 7.65 -8.63 7.09
C ILE A 31 6.51 -8.45 6.10
N PHE A 32 5.49 -7.70 6.53
CA PHE A 32 4.34 -7.34 5.72
C PHE A 32 4.43 -5.86 5.38
N PHE A 33 4.34 -5.52 4.09
CA PHE A 33 4.33 -4.12 3.65
C PHE A 33 2.96 -3.71 3.10
N ASP A 34 2.47 -2.54 3.46
CA ASP A 34 1.58 -1.82 2.57
C ASP A 34 2.33 -1.41 1.27
N VAL A 35 1.58 -1.05 0.23
CA VAL A 35 2.14 -0.66 -1.06
C VAL A 35 2.18 0.86 -1.22
N ASP A 36 1.03 1.53 -1.11
CA ASP A 36 0.87 2.92 -1.54
C ASP A 36 1.39 3.86 -0.46
N ASP A 37 2.32 4.74 -0.82
CA ASP A 37 3.06 5.60 0.11
C ASP A 37 3.85 4.82 1.18
N THR A 38 4.10 3.52 0.97
CA THR A 38 4.97 2.69 1.82
C THR A 38 6.15 2.15 1.00
N LEU A 39 5.87 1.30 0.00
CA LEU A 39 6.86 0.79 -0.94
C LEU A 39 6.92 1.59 -2.24
N VAL A 40 5.86 2.35 -2.53
CA VAL A 40 5.68 3.09 -3.78
C VAL A 40 5.25 4.52 -3.47
N ASP A 41 5.85 5.51 -4.14
CA ASP A 41 5.40 6.92 -4.10
C ASP A 41 4.10 7.10 -4.90
N ARG A 42 2.97 6.78 -4.27
CA ARG A 42 1.64 6.91 -4.89
C ARG A 42 1.18 8.35 -4.88
N THR A 43 1.50 9.11 -3.83
CA THR A 43 1.19 10.54 -3.71
C THR A 43 1.86 11.34 -4.83
N GLY A 44 3.13 11.11 -5.12
CA GLY A 44 3.79 11.76 -6.26
C GLY A 44 3.25 11.30 -7.62
N ALA A 45 2.92 10.01 -7.76
CA ALA A 45 2.29 9.52 -8.99
C ALA A 45 0.90 10.14 -9.23
N PHE A 46 0.13 10.33 -8.17
CA PHE A 46 -1.14 11.05 -8.17
C PHE A 46 -0.96 12.50 -8.62
N ALA A 47 0.02 13.22 -8.05
CA ALA A 47 0.32 14.59 -8.44
C ALA A 47 0.66 14.68 -9.93
N ARG A 48 1.58 13.83 -10.42
CA ARG A 48 1.95 13.78 -11.84
C ARG A 48 0.76 13.49 -12.76
N TYR A 49 -0.14 12.59 -12.34
CA TYR A 49 -1.34 12.29 -13.12
C TYR A 49 -2.25 13.52 -13.24
N PHE A 50 -2.54 14.19 -12.13
CA PHE A 50 -3.50 15.29 -12.13
C PHE A 50 -2.93 16.55 -12.77
N GLU A 51 -1.63 16.82 -12.64
CA GLU A 51 -0.97 17.85 -13.45
C GLU A 51 -1.16 17.61 -14.96
N ALA A 52 -0.94 16.36 -15.42
CA ALA A 52 -1.16 15.99 -16.82
C ALA A 52 -2.66 16.01 -17.23
N LEU A 53 -3.58 15.65 -16.32
CA LEU A 53 -5.01 15.78 -16.55
C LEU A 53 -5.40 17.25 -16.73
N MET A 54 -4.98 18.12 -15.82
CA MET A 54 -5.36 19.53 -15.83
C MET A 54 -4.83 20.25 -17.08
N ALA A 55 -3.61 19.91 -17.51
CA ALA A 55 -3.05 20.42 -18.76
C ALA A 55 -3.86 20.03 -20.02
N ARG A 56 -4.62 18.93 -20.01
CA ARG A 56 -5.53 18.55 -21.11
C ARG A 56 -6.79 19.41 -21.17
N PHE A 57 -7.16 20.10 -20.09
CA PHE A 57 -8.39 20.89 -19.99
C PHE A 57 -8.11 22.33 -19.52
N PRO A 58 -7.32 23.13 -20.28
CA PRO A 58 -6.87 24.46 -19.84
C PRO A 58 -8.01 25.48 -19.63
N SER A 59 -9.17 25.28 -20.26
CA SER A 59 -10.37 26.11 -20.03
C SER A 59 -11.03 25.84 -18.68
N VAL A 60 -10.91 24.61 -18.16
CA VAL A 60 -11.44 24.18 -16.86
C VAL A 60 -10.42 24.47 -15.75
N PHE A 61 -9.14 24.30 -16.05
CA PHE A 61 -8.03 24.48 -15.10
C PHE A 61 -7.07 25.58 -15.57
N PRO A 62 -7.43 26.86 -15.40
CA PRO A 62 -6.56 27.97 -15.77
C PRO A 62 -5.32 28.00 -14.88
N GLU A 63 -4.17 28.41 -15.44
CA GLU A 63 -2.86 28.36 -14.78
C GLU A 63 -2.86 28.99 -13.37
N HIS A 64 -3.51 30.15 -13.23
CA HIS A 64 -3.55 30.90 -11.96
C HIS A 64 -4.33 30.20 -10.83
N ARG A 65 -5.14 29.17 -11.13
CA ARG A 65 -5.89 28.38 -10.12
C ARG A 65 -5.38 26.95 -9.96
N ARG A 66 -4.37 26.54 -10.74
CA ARG A 66 -3.94 25.13 -10.80
C ARG A 66 -3.59 24.56 -9.41
N ALA A 67 -2.90 25.33 -8.57
CA ALA A 67 -2.56 24.88 -7.22
C ALA A 67 -3.79 24.68 -6.32
N GLU A 68 -4.78 25.58 -6.39
CA GLU A 68 -6.03 25.49 -5.61
C GLU A 68 -6.92 24.33 -6.08
N ASP A 69 -7.03 24.18 -7.40
CA ASP A 69 -7.82 23.12 -8.02
C ASP A 69 -7.20 21.75 -7.72
N PHE A 70 -5.87 21.63 -7.79
CA PHE A 70 -5.16 20.42 -7.39
C PHE A 70 -5.37 20.10 -5.91
N ALA A 71 -5.26 21.09 -5.01
CA ALA A 71 -5.52 20.89 -3.58
C ALA A 71 -6.97 20.42 -3.32
N THR A 72 -7.94 20.94 -4.08
CA THR A 72 -9.34 20.51 -4.03
C THR A 72 -9.47 19.04 -4.44
N ILE A 73 -8.89 18.65 -5.58
CA ILE A 73 -8.86 17.26 -6.06
C ILE A 73 -8.21 16.34 -5.03
N GLN A 74 -7.09 16.76 -4.43
CA GLN A 74 -6.38 15.99 -3.42
C GLN A 74 -7.24 15.79 -2.15
N SER A 75 -8.04 16.79 -1.77
CA SER A 75 -9.00 16.66 -0.65
C SER A 75 -10.08 15.61 -0.94
N PHE A 76 -10.56 15.52 -2.19
CA PHE A 76 -11.53 14.51 -2.60
C PHE A 76 -10.96 13.09 -2.61
N ASP A 77 -9.66 12.94 -2.89
CA ASP A 77 -9.01 11.63 -2.97
C ASP A 77 -8.94 10.93 -1.60
N GLY A 78 -8.79 11.70 -0.51
CA GLY A 78 -8.63 11.18 0.84
C GLY A 78 -7.44 10.22 0.96
N ARG A 79 -6.33 10.54 0.29
CA ARG A 79 -5.12 9.71 0.18
C ARG A 79 -5.40 8.27 -0.31
N GLY A 80 -6.34 8.14 -1.24
CA GLY A 80 -6.71 6.86 -1.84
C GLY A 80 -7.69 6.07 -0.97
N GLY A 81 -8.12 6.62 0.16
CA GLY A 81 -8.99 5.96 1.10
C GLY A 81 -10.48 6.11 0.85
N ARG A 82 -10.90 7.04 0.00
CA ARG A 82 -12.32 7.17 -0.37
C ARG A 82 -12.75 6.13 -1.41
N ASP A 83 -14.04 5.89 -1.48
CA ASP A 83 -14.65 5.17 -2.61
C ASP A 83 -14.29 5.86 -3.94
N ARG A 84 -13.93 5.06 -4.94
CA ARG A 84 -13.37 5.59 -6.21
C ARG A 84 -14.45 6.14 -7.14
N ASP A 85 -15.67 5.62 -7.07
CA ASP A 85 -16.79 6.15 -7.83
C ASP A 85 -17.21 7.51 -7.26
N ALA A 86 -17.31 7.61 -5.93
CA ALA A 86 -17.58 8.87 -5.24
C ALA A 86 -16.50 9.92 -5.51
N PHE A 87 -15.22 9.55 -5.44
CA PHE A 87 -14.11 10.44 -5.79
C PHE A 87 -14.23 10.99 -7.21
N CYS A 88 -14.42 10.11 -8.21
CA CYS A 88 -14.50 10.55 -9.60
C CYS A 88 -15.76 11.39 -9.88
N LEU A 89 -16.86 11.09 -9.18
CA LEU A 89 -18.07 11.91 -9.24
C LEU A 89 -17.84 13.32 -8.67
N ASP A 90 -17.19 13.43 -7.51
CA ASP A 90 -16.88 14.72 -6.88
C ASP A 90 -15.97 15.56 -7.79
N VAL A 91 -14.95 14.95 -8.40
CA VAL A 91 -14.04 15.63 -9.34
C VAL A 91 -14.79 16.10 -10.59
N THR A 92 -15.54 15.23 -11.27
CA THR A 92 -16.21 15.57 -12.54
C THR A 92 -17.39 16.53 -12.36
N LYS A 93 -18.04 16.53 -11.18
CA LYS A 93 -19.06 17.50 -10.82
C LYS A 93 -18.48 18.89 -10.53
N THR A 94 -17.33 18.93 -9.86
CA THR A 94 -16.66 20.19 -9.48
C THR A 94 -15.95 20.81 -10.69
N PHE A 95 -15.34 19.99 -11.54
CA PHE A 95 -14.56 20.40 -12.70
C PHE A 95 -15.19 19.82 -13.97
N PRO A 96 -16.04 20.58 -14.70
CA PRO A 96 -16.80 20.08 -15.83
C PRO A 96 -15.93 19.90 -17.09
N MET A 97 -15.06 18.90 -17.07
CA MET A 97 -14.15 18.51 -18.16
C MET A 97 -14.85 17.92 -19.39
N GLY A 98 -16.16 17.66 -19.32
CA GLY A 98 -16.91 16.99 -20.38
C GLY A 98 -16.69 15.47 -20.44
N ILE A 99 -16.03 14.88 -19.44
CA ILE A 99 -15.88 13.43 -19.27
C ILE A 99 -16.74 12.95 -18.08
N SER A 100 -17.22 11.72 -18.18
CA SER A 100 -17.94 11.06 -17.09
C SER A 100 -17.00 10.61 -15.96
N ALA A 101 -17.55 10.39 -14.76
CA ALA A 101 -16.81 9.82 -13.63
C ALA A 101 -16.17 8.46 -13.97
N LYS A 102 -16.85 7.64 -14.79
CA LYS A 102 -16.35 6.33 -15.23
C LYS A 102 -15.16 6.45 -16.19
N GLU A 103 -15.19 7.42 -17.09
CA GLU A 103 -14.06 7.72 -17.99
C GLU A 103 -12.86 8.23 -17.20
N LEU A 104 -13.09 9.15 -16.24
CA LEU A 104 -12.04 9.62 -15.34
C LEU A 104 -11.42 8.46 -14.55
N TRP A 105 -12.24 7.59 -13.96
CA TRP A 105 -11.73 6.42 -13.23
C TRP A 105 -10.93 5.48 -14.14
N THR A 106 -11.41 5.27 -15.36
CA THR A 106 -10.74 4.40 -16.33
C THR A 106 -9.39 4.96 -16.75
N ASP A 107 -9.31 6.25 -17.07
CA ASP A 107 -8.05 6.92 -17.40
C ASP A 107 -7.08 6.88 -16.20
N PHE A 108 -7.58 7.21 -15.01
CA PHE A 108 -6.78 7.25 -13.79
C PHE A 108 -6.20 5.89 -13.40
N ARG A 109 -7.02 4.84 -13.36
CA ARG A 109 -6.58 3.49 -12.95
C ARG A 109 -5.59 2.87 -13.94
N MET A 110 -5.68 3.23 -15.22
CA MET A 110 -4.79 2.72 -16.27
C MET A 110 -3.47 3.51 -16.34
N THR A 111 -3.51 4.81 -16.06
CA THR A 111 -2.35 5.69 -16.21
C THR A 111 -1.50 5.79 -14.96
N LEU A 112 -2.10 5.95 -13.76
CA LEU A 112 -1.35 6.19 -12.52
C LEU A 112 -0.25 5.15 -12.24
N PRO A 113 -0.47 3.83 -12.42
CA PRO A 113 0.59 2.85 -12.15
C PRO A 113 1.85 3.08 -12.99
N GLY A 114 1.71 3.58 -14.22
CA GLY A 114 2.84 3.91 -15.10
C GLY A 114 3.62 5.15 -14.68
N LEU A 115 3.08 5.96 -13.77
CA LEU A 115 3.70 7.17 -13.24
C LEU A 115 4.42 6.93 -11.91
N VAL A 116 4.41 5.70 -11.40
CA VAL A 116 5.19 5.30 -10.23
C VAL A 116 6.68 5.30 -10.58
N GLY A 117 7.48 5.98 -9.76
CA GLY A 117 8.93 6.01 -9.89
C GLY A 117 9.60 4.74 -9.36
N THR A 118 10.82 4.48 -9.82
CA THR A 118 11.70 3.44 -9.27
C THR A 118 12.74 4.10 -8.36
N ASP A 119 12.94 3.52 -7.18
CA ASP A 119 14.07 3.83 -6.30
C ASP A 119 15.01 2.62 -6.27
N ALA A 120 16.17 2.75 -6.93
CA ALA A 120 17.13 1.65 -7.06
C ALA A 120 17.66 1.16 -5.70
N LYS A 121 17.86 2.06 -4.73
CA LYS A 121 18.33 1.70 -3.40
C LYS A 121 17.27 0.91 -2.64
N LEU A 122 16.00 1.34 -2.73
CA LEU A 122 14.88 0.60 -2.16
C LEU A 122 14.74 -0.79 -2.79
N VAL A 123 14.81 -0.88 -4.12
CA VAL A 123 14.70 -2.17 -4.83
C VAL A 123 15.80 -3.12 -4.42
N GLU A 124 17.05 -2.66 -4.39
CA GLU A 124 18.19 -3.48 -3.94
C GLU A 124 17.98 -3.96 -2.50
N TRP A 125 17.57 -3.05 -1.62
CA TRP A 125 17.39 -3.34 -0.21
C TRP A 125 16.25 -4.32 0.06
N VAL A 126 15.06 -4.11 -0.53
CA VAL A 126 13.92 -5.04 -0.42
C VAL A 126 14.28 -6.40 -1.03
N SER A 127 15.03 -6.42 -2.13
CA SER A 127 15.51 -7.67 -2.73
C SER A 127 16.47 -8.43 -1.80
N ALA A 128 17.35 -7.73 -1.08
CA ALA A 128 18.22 -8.34 -0.08
C ALA A 128 17.43 -8.84 1.14
N LEU A 129 16.41 -8.09 1.56
CA LEU A 129 15.51 -8.44 2.66
C LEU A 129 14.71 -9.71 2.34
N ALA A 130 14.13 -9.80 1.14
CA ALA A 130 13.34 -10.94 0.69
C ALA A 130 14.16 -12.24 0.53
N LYS A 131 15.50 -12.15 0.46
CA LYS A 131 16.39 -13.32 0.52
C LYS A 131 16.54 -13.88 1.93
N ARG A 132 16.26 -13.09 2.96
CA ARG A 132 16.48 -13.43 4.38
C ARG A 132 15.17 -13.66 5.13
N HIS A 133 14.10 -12.99 4.75
CA HIS A 133 12.80 -13.07 5.40
C HIS A 133 11.70 -13.35 4.37
N PRO A 134 10.62 -14.05 4.76
CA PRO A 134 9.34 -13.96 4.07
C PRO A 134 8.91 -12.49 4.02
N VAL A 135 8.67 -11.97 2.81
CA VAL A 135 8.14 -10.62 2.61
C VAL A 135 6.90 -10.70 1.72
N VAL A 136 5.79 -10.15 2.21
CA VAL A 136 4.54 -10.08 1.45
C VAL A 136 3.96 -8.67 1.50
N THR A 137 3.10 -8.35 0.53
CA THR A 137 2.34 -7.10 0.54
C THR A 137 0.92 -7.31 1.09
N VAL A 138 0.36 -6.33 1.80
CA VAL A 138 -1.02 -6.34 2.29
C VAL A 138 -1.63 -4.97 1.98
N SER A 139 -2.61 -4.90 1.08
CA SER A 139 -3.09 -3.61 0.56
C SER A 139 -4.59 -3.60 0.26
N ASN A 140 -5.22 -2.42 0.45
CA ASN A 140 -6.62 -2.19 0.10
C ASN A 140 -6.85 -1.93 -1.40
N GLY A 141 -5.79 -1.88 -2.19
CA GLY A 141 -5.88 -1.64 -3.63
C GLY A 141 -6.35 -2.85 -4.44
N PHE A 142 -6.85 -2.58 -5.65
CA PHE A 142 -7.17 -3.63 -6.62
C PHE A 142 -5.91 -4.38 -7.06
N ALA A 143 -5.96 -5.71 -7.05
CA ALA A 143 -4.78 -6.55 -7.18
C ALA A 143 -3.99 -6.32 -8.48
N GLY A 144 -4.70 -6.18 -9.62
CA GLY A 144 -4.06 -5.87 -10.90
C GLY A 144 -3.32 -4.53 -10.89
N THR A 145 -3.90 -3.51 -10.24
CA THR A 145 -3.30 -2.19 -10.09
C THR A 145 -2.08 -2.23 -9.20
N GLN A 146 -2.16 -2.89 -8.04
CA GLN A 146 -1.02 -2.98 -7.10
C GLN A 146 0.14 -3.78 -7.70
N ARG A 147 -0.14 -4.90 -8.39
CA ARG A 147 0.90 -5.65 -9.11
C ARG A 147 1.56 -4.82 -10.20
N MET A 148 0.80 -4.02 -10.94
CA MET A 148 1.37 -3.11 -11.95
C MET A 148 2.27 -2.05 -11.32
N LYS A 149 1.86 -1.44 -10.19
CA LYS A 149 2.71 -0.49 -9.44
C LYS A 149 4.01 -1.14 -8.98
N LEU A 150 3.94 -2.34 -8.39
CA LEU A 150 5.12 -3.09 -7.97
C LEU A 150 6.04 -3.44 -9.15
N LEU A 151 5.46 -3.79 -10.30
CA LEU A 151 6.23 -4.05 -11.53
C LEU A 151 6.95 -2.79 -12.02
N ARG A 152 6.25 -1.66 -12.06
CA ARG A 152 6.79 -0.36 -12.48
C ARG A 152 7.84 0.19 -11.53
N ALA A 153 7.72 -0.12 -10.24
CA ALA A 153 8.72 0.22 -9.23
C ALA A 153 9.93 -0.74 -9.20
N GLY A 154 9.94 -1.81 -10.00
CA GLY A 154 10.99 -2.84 -9.98
C GLY A 154 10.95 -3.79 -8.77
N LEU A 155 9.88 -3.75 -7.97
CA LEU A 155 9.74 -4.51 -6.72
C LEU A 155 9.03 -5.86 -6.90
N TYR A 156 8.27 -6.05 -7.98
CA TYR A 156 7.43 -7.24 -8.17
C TYR A 156 8.18 -8.56 -8.03
N HIS A 157 9.42 -8.64 -8.51
CA HIS A 157 10.21 -9.88 -8.40
C HIS A 157 10.73 -10.15 -6.99
N ALA A 158 10.91 -9.11 -6.17
CA ALA A 158 11.33 -9.24 -4.78
C ALA A 158 10.15 -9.59 -3.86
N VAL A 159 8.96 -9.02 -4.12
CA VAL A 159 7.75 -9.19 -3.31
C VAL A 159 6.53 -9.57 -4.17
N PRO A 160 6.56 -10.73 -4.85
CA PRO A 160 5.48 -11.12 -5.77
C PRO A 160 4.19 -11.53 -5.05
N GLU A 161 4.32 -11.94 -3.78
CA GLU A 161 3.24 -12.43 -2.94
C GLU A 161 2.50 -11.25 -2.29
N GLY A 162 1.18 -11.18 -2.50
CA GLY A 162 0.37 -10.04 -2.07
C GLY A 162 -1.04 -10.41 -1.68
N PHE A 163 -1.54 -9.71 -0.66
CA PHE A 163 -2.85 -9.85 -0.05
C PHE A 163 -3.64 -8.58 -0.34
N PHE A 164 -4.34 -8.59 -1.46
CA PHE A 164 -5.09 -7.45 -1.96
C PHE A 164 -6.56 -7.57 -1.59
N SER A 165 -7.17 -6.52 -1.07
CA SER A 165 -8.57 -6.54 -0.62
C SER A 165 -9.53 -7.09 -1.68
N SER A 166 -9.31 -6.74 -2.95
CA SER A 166 -10.09 -7.24 -4.10
C SER A 166 -10.05 -8.76 -4.30
N GLU A 167 -9.02 -9.45 -3.80
CA GLU A 167 -8.85 -10.90 -3.89
C GLU A 167 -9.22 -11.61 -2.58
N VAL A 168 -8.91 -10.99 -1.45
CA VAL A 168 -9.23 -11.49 -0.11
C VAL A 168 -10.73 -11.33 0.20
N GLY A 169 -11.36 -10.27 -0.32
CA GLY A 169 -12.77 -9.94 -0.15
C GLY A 169 -13.07 -8.99 1.03
N VAL A 170 -12.03 -8.49 1.70
CA VAL A 170 -12.10 -7.54 2.81
C VAL A 170 -10.93 -6.57 2.74
N GLU A 171 -11.10 -5.38 3.30
CA GLU A 171 -10.05 -4.36 3.37
C GLU A 171 -9.52 -4.18 4.80
N LYS A 172 -8.26 -3.76 4.93
CA LYS A 172 -7.74 -3.23 6.19
C LYS A 172 -8.64 -2.08 6.67
N PRO A 173 -9.00 -1.99 7.97
CA PRO A 173 -8.40 -2.69 9.11
C PRO A 173 -9.07 -4.03 9.49
N ASP A 174 -9.86 -4.66 8.61
CA ASP A 174 -10.47 -5.96 8.92
C ASP A 174 -9.39 -7.01 9.21
N PRO A 175 -9.44 -7.69 10.37
CA PRO A 175 -8.39 -8.63 10.78
C PRO A 175 -8.18 -9.77 9.79
N ARG A 176 -9.21 -10.16 9.01
CA ARG A 176 -9.15 -11.31 8.11
C ARG A 176 -8.10 -11.15 7.00
N ILE A 177 -7.77 -9.93 6.59
CA ILE A 177 -6.72 -9.72 5.57
C ILE A 177 -5.32 -9.99 6.13
N PHE A 178 -5.07 -9.58 7.38
CA PHE A 178 -3.81 -9.84 8.08
C PHE A 178 -3.67 -11.31 8.48
N LEU A 179 -4.76 -11.92 8.96
CA LEU A 179 -4.79 -13.34 9.30
C LEU A 179 -4.51 -14.23 8.09
N ALA A 180 -5.03 -13.87 6.91
CA ALA A 180 -4.71 -14.56 5.67
C ALA A 180 -3.21 -14.49 5.34
N ALA A 181 -2.59 -13.32 5.53
CA ALA A 181 -1.14 -13.15 5.32
C ALA A 181 -0.31 -13.96 6.33
N LEU A 182 -0.72 -14.00 7.60
CA LEU A 182 -0.10 -14.81 8.66
C LEU A 182 -0.17 -16.32 8.37
N GLU A 183 -1.35 -16.80 7.97
CA GLU A 183 -1.56 -18.21 7.60
C GLU A 183 -0.61 -18.62 6.48
N HIS A 184 -0.45 -17.76 5.47
CA HIS A 184 0.42 -18.00 4.33
C HIS A 184 1.91 -18.07 4.69
N VAL A 185 2.40 -17.13 5.51
CA VAL A 185 3.81 -17.15 5.94
C VAL A 185 4.09 -18.14 7.08
N ARG A 186 3.04 -18.73 7.67
CA ARG A 186 3.10 -19.68 8.79
C ARG A 186 3.90 -19.13 9.97
N ARG A 187 3.52 -17.94 10.42
CA ARG A 187 4.13 -17.24 11.56
C ARG A 187 3.07 -16.79 12.55
N GLU A 188 3.47 -16.74 13.81
CA GLU A 188 2.65 -16.13 14.85
C GLU A 188 2.65 -14.61 14.67
N PRO A 189 1.55 -13.91 15.01
CA PRO A 189 1.48 -12.45 14.89
C PRO A 189 2.66 -11.73 15.53
N SER A 190 3.10 -12.20 16.71
CA SER A 190 4.21 -11.60 17.46
C SER A 190 5.59 -11.73 16.78
N GLU A 191 5.70 -12.53 15.72
CA GLU A 191 6.93 -12.73 14.95
C GLU A 191 6.98 -11.88 13.67
N VAL A 192 5.91 -11.14 13.38
CA VAL A 192 5.75 -10.38 12.14
C VAL A 192 5.81 -8.88 12.40
N LEU A 193 6.47 -8.16 11.50
CA LEU A 193 6.41 -6.70 11.42
C LEU A 193 5.50 -6.29 10.26
N HIS A 194 4.44 -5.54 10.54
CA HIS A 194 3.69 -4.85 9.50
C HIS A 194 4.14 -3.39 9.39
N VAL A 195 4.37 -2.95 8.16
CA VAL A 195 4.89 -1.63 7.82
C VAL A 195 3.90 -0.95 6.89
N GLY A 196 3.43 0.23 7.26
CA GLY A 196 2.44 0.96 6.46
C GLY A 196 2.32 2.42 6.89
N ASP A 197 1.65 3.22 6.07
CA ASP A 197 1.60 4.68 6.24
C ASP A 197 0.26 5.17 6.82
N ASP A 198 -0.78 4.34 6.81
CA ASP A 198 -2.11 4.66 7.30
C ASP A 198 -2.27 4.26 8.79
N PRO A 199 -2.48 5.23 9.70
CA PRO A 199 -2.59 4.95 11.13
C PRO A 199 -3.70 3.96 11.50
N GLU A 200 -4.85 4.00 10.83
CA GLU A 200 -6.00 3.16 11.19
C GLU A 200 -5.93 1.81 10.50
N ARG A 201 -5.68 1.82 9.19
CA ARG A 201 -5.74 0.63 8.34
C ARG A 201 -4.54 -0.26 8.56
N ASP A 202 -3.34 0.31 8.54
CA ASP A 202 -2.11 -0.47 8.62
C ASP A 202 -1.77 -0.75 10.08
N ILE A 203 -1.70 0.30 10.89
CA ILE A 203 -1.13 0.18 12.24
C ILE A 203 -2.17 -0.37 13.21
N VAL A 204 -3.30 0.31 13.39
CA VAL A 204 -4.34 -0.16 14.31
C VAL A 204 -4.93 -1.50 13.84
N GLY A 205 -5.11 -1.67 12.52
CA GLY A 205 -5.57 -2.93 11.91
C GLY A 205 -4.66 -4.11 12.23
N ALA A 206 -3.35 -4.00 11.98
CA ALA A 206 -2.40 -5.08 12.24
C ALA A 206 -2.20 -5.33 13.74
N ALA A 207 -2.14 -4.27 14.57
CA ALA A 207 -1.98 -4.39 16.01
C ALA A 207 -3.14 -5.16 16.68
N LYS A 208 -4.37 -5.02 16.17
CA LYS A 208 -5.55 -5.76 16.67
C LYS A 208 -5.43 -7.28 16.58
N VAL A 209 -4.59 -7.80 15.67
CA VAL A 209 -4.32 -9.23 15.56
C VAL A 209 -2.99 -9.64 16.21
N GLY A 210 -2.32 -8.72 16.91
CA GLY A 210 -1.07 -8.97 17.64
C GLY A 210 0.20 -8.84 16.79
N ILE A 211 0.11 -8.29 15.58
CA ILE A 211 1.28 -8.00 14.74
C ILE A 211 2.00 -6.76 15.26
N THR A 212 3.33 -6.80 15.30
CA THR A 212 4.16 -5.62 15.63
C THR A 212 4.15 -4.64 14.47
N THR A 213 4.10 -3.33 14.73
CA THR A 213 3.83 -2.33 13.68
C THR A 213 4.92 -1.27 13.56
N CYS A 214 5.20 -0.87 12.32
CA CYS A 214 6.07 0.25 11.99
C CYS A 214 5.31 1.24 11.11
N TRP A 215 5.12 2.46 11.63
CA TRP A 215 4.42 3.51 10.91
C TRP A 215 5.35 4.34 10.05
N VAL A 216 5.00 4.52 8.77
CA VAL A 216 5.65 5.45 7.85
C VAL A 216 4.95 6.81 7.94
N SER A 217 5.55 7.75 8.67
CA SER A 217 4.87 8.99 9.04
C SER A 217 4.78 10.00 7.90
N HIS A 218 5.74 10.00 6.98
CA HIS A 218 5.95 11.08 6.00
C HIS A 218 6.07 12.46 6.64
N GLY A 219 6.52 12.53 7.90
CA GLY A 219 6.58 13.76 8.69
C GLY A 219 5.22 14.21 9.26
N ARG A 220 4.17 13.40 9.12
CA ARG A 220 2.86 13.67 9.73
C ARG A 220 2.92 13.40 11.24
N PRO A 221 2.12 14.11 12.05
CA PRO A 221 1.93 13.75 13.45
C PRO A 221 1.07 12.50 13.58
N TRP A 222 1.35 11.68 14.59
CA TRP A 222 0.49 10.54 14.93
C TRP A 222 -0.88 11.03 15.45
N PRO A 223 -2.01 10.44 15.04
CA PRO A 223 -3.32 10.82 15.59
C PRO A 223 -3.42 10.44 17.08
N ALA A 224 -3.55 11.45 17.96
CA ALA A 224 -3.51 11.25 19.41
C ALA A 224 -4.60 10.32 19.98
N ALA A 225 -5.72 10.15 19.26
CA ALA A 225 -6.81 9.27 19.65
C ALA A 225 -6.55 7.77 19.36
N LEU A 226 -5.49 7.46 18.61
CA LEU A 226 -5.15 6.09 18.22
C LEU A 226 -4.03 5.53 19.11
N PRO A 227 -4.07 4.22 19.44
CA PRO A 227 -2.95 3.58 20.15
C PRO A 227 -1.67 3.69 19.33
N PRO A 228 -0.51 3.97 19.94
CA PRO A 228 0.72 4.25 19.22
C PRO A 228 1.24 3.02 18.45
N PRO A 229 1.95 3.22 17.33
CA PRO A 229 2.69 2.13 16.66
C PRO A 229 3.85 1.65 17.55
N THR A 230 4.38 0.46 17.27
CA THR A 230 5.60 0.00 17.96
C THR A 230 6.83 0.79 17.52
N PHE A 231 6.95 1.04 16.22
CA PHE A 231 8.03 1.80 15.62
C PHE A 231 7.47 2.91 14.72
N THR A 232 8.24 3.97 14.51
CA THR A 232 7.93 5.01 13.53
C THR A 232 9.18 5.32 12.73
N VAL A 233 9.02 5.43 11.43
CA VAL A 233 10.01 5.89 10.46
C VAL A 233 9.44 7.05 9.68
N GLU A 234 10.29 7.92 9.12
CA GLU A 234 9.78 9.04 8.34
C GLU A 234 9.39 8.58 6.94
N ARG A 235 10.30 7.93 6.21
CA ARG A 235 10.03 7.38 4.88
C ARG A 235 10.83 6.11 4.66
N ILE A 236 10.34 5.24 3.77
CA ILE A 236 11.09 4.05 3.30
C ILE A 236 11.56 4.27 1.87
N THR A 237 10.65 4.76 1.03
CA THR A 237 11.00 5.37 -0.25
C THR A 237 12.02 6.49 0.00
N SER A 238 13.13 6.46 -0.74
CA SER A 238 14.28 7.37 -0.66
C SER A 238 15.08 7.41 0.65
N ARG A 239 14.68 6.67 1.70
CA ARG A 239 15.34 6.63 3.03
C ARG A 239 15.33 5.24 3.66
N VAL A 240 15.91 4.25 2.99
CA VAL A 240 15.94 2.84 3.44
C VAL A 240 16.58 2.65 4.82
N GLU A 241 17.48 3.53 5.20
CA GLU A 241 18.16 3.57 6.49
C GLU A 241 17.21 3.76 7.68
N ASP A 242 16.11 4.50 7.50
CA ASP A 242 15.12 4.71 8.56
C ASP A 242 14.55 3.35 9.02
N PHE A 243 14.25 2.46 8.05
CA PHE A 243 13.70 1.15 8.34
C PHE A 243 14.76 0.10 8.68
N ALA A 244 15.99 0.23 8.16
CA ALA A 244 17.11 -0.62 8.57
C ALA A 244 17.40 -0.50 10.08
N GLN A 245 17.24 0.69 10.66
CA GLN A 245 17.39 0.91 12.10
C GLN A 245 16.36 0.11 12.91
N VAL A 246 15.09 0.08 12.47
CA VAL A 246 14.03 -0.72 13.10
C VAL A 246 14.41 -2.19 13.13
N LEU A 247 14.86 -2.74 11.99
CA LEU A 247 15.25 -4.14 11.91
C LEU A 247 16.44 -4.47 12.80
N SER A 248 17.39 -3.55 12.99
CA SER A 248 18.53 -3.76 13.89
C SER A 248 18.14 -3.73 15.38
N THR A 249 17.16 -2.90 15.74
CA THR A 249 16.71 -2.71 17.13
C THR A 249 15.78 -3.84 17.58
N TRP A 250 14.99 -4.39 16.67
CA TRP A 250 14.05 -5.47 16.93
C TRP A 250 14.64 -6.83 16.58
N THR A 251 15.91 -7.07 16.93
CA THR A 251 16.59 -8.37 16.76
C THR A 251 16.48 -9.26 17.98
#